data_AF-A0A2D7HX94-F1
#
_entry.id   AF-A0A2D7HX94-F1
#
_cell.length_a   1.000
_cell.length_b   1.000
_cell.length_c   1.000
_cell.angle_alpha   90.00
_cell.angle_beta   90.00
_cell.angle_gamma   90.00
#
_symmetry.space_group_name_H-M   'P 1'
#
loop_
_entity.id
_entity.type
_entity.pdbx_description
1 polymer ?
#
loop_
_entity_poly.entity_id
_entity_poly.type
_entity_poly.pdbx_seq_one_letter_code
_entity_poly.pdbx_strand_id
1 'polypeptide(L)'
;MLSLPSFRRGFARLAEYGLSFDAWLFHTQLEELYALALAFPETLIVIDHMGGPLGIGPFEGRRKQVFEDWKPSMSRLAQCENVMVKLGGLQMAISGFGWHRRDKPPSSMDLAEAVRAYYLYCIERFGVDRCMFESNFPVDKVSCSYNVLWNCFKTIVHDFSDSEKRALFGETAERTYRI
;
A
#
# COMPACT_ATOMS: atom_id res chain seq x y z
N MET A 1 -3.90 -16.19 -9.72
CA MET A 1 -4.85 -15.58 -10.71
C MET A 1 -4.09 -14.76 -11.75
N LEU A 2 -3.09 -13.97 -11.34
CA LEU A 2 -2.31 -13.09 -12.23
C LEU A 2 -1.42 -13.87 -13.23
N SER A 3 -1.17 -15.16 -12.96
CA SER A 3 -0.45 -16.08 -13.84
C SER A 3 -1.30 -16.65 -14.98
N LEU A 4 -2.63 -16.51 -14.94
CA LEU A 4 -3.50 -17.12 -15.95
C LEU A 4 -3.24 -16.50 -17.33
N PRO A 5 -3.03 -17.30 -18.40
CA PRO A 5 -2.78 -16.78 -19.73
C PRO A 5 -3.89 -15.86 -20.24
N SER A 6 -5.15 -16.15 -19.92
CA SER A 6 -6.29 -15.30 -20.28
C SER A 6 -6.24 -13.93 -19.59
N PHE A 7 -5.88 -13.89 -18.31
CA PHE A 7 -5.69 -12.64 -17.57
C PHE A 7 -4.55 -11.81 -18.19
N ARG A 8 -3.38 -12.43 -18.42
CA ARG A 8 -2.22 -11.75 -19.00
C ARG A 8 -2.48 -11.18 -20.40
N ARG A 9 -3.31 -11.85 -21.22
CA ARG A 9 -3.75 -11.29 -22.52
C ARG A 9 -4.57 -10.02 -22.36
N GLY A 10 -5.44 -9.94 -21.36
CA GLY A 10 -6.21 -8.73 -21.05
C GLY A 10 -5.32 -7.64 -20.48
N PHE A 11 -4.47 -7.99 -19.52
CA PHE A 11 -3.52 -7.08 -18.89
C PHE A 11 -2.60 -6.38 -19.91
N ALA A 12 -2.10 -7.13 -20.91
CA ALA A 12 -1.24 -6.59 -21.97
C ALA A 12 -1.88 -5.41 -22.73
N ARG A 13 -3.22 -5.33 -22.78
CA ARG A 13 -3.93 -4.24 -23.46
C ARG A 13 -3.85 -2.91 -22.71
N LEU A 14 -3.58 -2.93 -21.40
CA LEU A 14 -3.56 -1.70 -20.59
C LEU A 14 -2.49 -0.73 -21.09
N ALA A 15 -1.29 -1.22 -21.41
CA ALA A 15 -0.23 -0.41 -21.99
C ALA A 15 -0.64 0.27 -23.31
N GLU A 16 -1.37 -0.44 -24.18
CA GLU A 16 -1.84 0.11 -25.47
C GLU A 16 -2.76 1.32 -25.30
N TYR A 17 -3.48 1.40 -24.17
CA TYR A 17 -4.37 2.52 -23.84
C TYR A 17 -3.78 3.46 -22.79
N GLY A 18 -2.53 3.25 -22.37
CA GLY A 18 -1.90 4.01 -21.28
C GLY A 18 -2.59 3.85 -19.92
N LEU A 19 -3.38 2.81 -19.69
CA LEU A 19 -4.09 2.61 -18.42
C LEU A 19 -3.17 2.04 -17.35
N SER A 20 -3.39 2.44 -16.09
CA SER A 20 -2.76 1.81 -14.92
C SER A 20 -3.54 0.57 -14.47
N PHE A 21 -2.89 -0.31 -13.71
CA PHE A 21 -3.52 -1.43 -13.01
C PHE A 21 -3.34 -1.30 -11.50
N ASP A 22 -4.46 -1.11 -10.80
CA ASP A 22 -4.49 -1.09 -9.34
C ASP A 22 -4.68 -2.52 -8.82
N ALA A 23 -3.70 -2.99 -8.05
CA ALA A 23 -3.55 -4.38 -7.66
C ALA A 23 -3.90 -4.55 -6.18
N TRP A 24 -5.15 -4.94 -5.92
CA TRP A 24 -5.59 -5.39 -4.60
C TRP A 24 -5.34 -6.89 -4.40
N LEU A 25 -4.42 -7.22 -3.50
CA LEU A 25 -4.00 -8.57 -3.15
C LEU A 25 -3.41 -8.63 -1.73
N PHE A 26 -3.20 -9.84 -1.23
CA PHE A 26 -2.54 -10.04 0.06
C PHE A 26 -1.05 -10.24 -0.07
N HIS A 27 -0.31 -9.99 1.02
CA HIS A 27 1.15 -10.06 1.04
C HIS A 27 1.70 -11.42 0.57
N THR A 28 0.94 -12.51 0.79
CA THR A 28 1.25 -13.86 0.31
C THR A 28 1.22 -14.03 -1.21
N GLN A 29 0.66 -13.06 -1.94
CA GLN A 29 0.49 -13.08 -3.40
C GLN A 29 1.41 -12.09 -4.11
N LEU A 30 2.25 -11.34 -3.39
CA LEU A 30 3.12 -10.31 -3.97
C LEU A 30 4.13 -10.87 -4.98
N GLU A 31 4.51 -12.13 -4.85
CA GLU A 31 5.37 -12.81 -5.83
C GLU A 31 4.68 -12.99 -7.19
N GLU A 32 3.36 -13.22 -7.23
CA GLU A 32 2.60 -13.25 -8.48
C GLU A 32 2.59 -11.86 -9.15
N LEU A 33 2.50 -10.79 -8.34
CA LEU A 33 2.53 -9.42 -8.84
C LEU A 33 3.92 -9.07 -9.38
N TYR A 34 4.99 -9.45 -8.68
CA TYR A 34 6.36 -9.25 -9.15
C TYR A 34 6.60 -9.91 -10.51
N ALA A 35 6.15 -11.15 -10.68
CA ALA A 35 6.23 -11.86 -11.96
C ALA A 35 5.35 -11.24 -13.05
N LEU A 36 4.32 -10.47 -12.70
CA LEU A 36 3.51 -9.70 -13.65
C LEU A 36 4.24 -8.40 -14.05
N ALA A 37 4.76 -7.66 -13.07
CA ALA A 37 5.49 -6.41 -13.30
C ALA A 37 6.70 -6.61 -14.21
N LEU A 38 7.49 -7.68 -13.99
CA LEU A 38 8.62 -8.02 -14.87
C LEU A 38 8.21 -8.38 -16.29
N ALA A 39 7.04 -9.01 -16.47
CA ALA A 39 6.57 -9.45 -17.77
C ALA A 39 5.98 -8.29 -18.60
N PHE A 40 5.58 -7.20 -17.95
CA PHE A 40 4.90 -6.07 -18.57
C PHE A 40 5.48 -4.73 -18.04
N PRO A 41 6.76 -4.44 -18.30
CA PRO A 41 7.42 -3.24 -17.78
C PRO A 41 6.77 -1.93 -18.27
N GLU A 42 6.08 -1.96 -19.41
CA GLU A 42 5.38 -0.80 -19.97
C GLU A 42 4.02 -0.49 -19.31
N THR A 43 3.50 -1.39 -18.47
CA THR A 43 2.22 -1.15 -17.76
C THR A 43 2.49 -0.66 -16.35
N LEU A 44 1.96 0.51 -16.01
CA LEU A 44 2.03 1.03 -14.64
C LEU A 44 1.15 0.19 -13.71
N ILE A 45 1.73 -0.28 -12.61
CA ILE A 45 1.04 -1.06 -11.58
C ILE A 45 1.05 -0.28 -10.27
N VAL A 46 -0.10 -0.17 -9.61
CA VAL A 46 -0.22 0.43 -8.28
C VAL A 46 -0.54 -0.67 -7.27
N ILE A 47 0.34 -0.90 -6.30
CA ILE A 47 0.05 -1.82 -5.18
C ILE A 47 -0.92 -1.14 -4.23
N ASP A 48 -2.11 -1.73 -4.06
CA ASP A 48 -3.09 -1.22 -3.10
C ASP A 48 -2.71 -1.61 -1.67
N HIS A 49 -2.95 -0.69 -0.74
CA HIS A 49 -2.82 -0.85 0.72
C HIS A 49 -1.53 -1.58 1.16
N MET A 50 -0.40 -1.14 0.58
CA MET A 50 0.94 -1.72 0.83
C MET A 50 1.01 -3.24 0.61
N GLY A 51 0.17 -3.81 -0.25
CA GLY A 51 0.17 -5.24 -0.57
C GLY A 51 -0.55 -6.10 0.46
N GLY A 52 -1.52 -5.53 1.19
CA GLY A 52 -2.44 -6.28 2.06
C GLY A 52 -1.78 -7.22 3.10
N PRO A 53 -0.97 -6.71 4.06
CA PRO A 53 -0.55 -7.48 5.22
C PRO A 53 -1.76 -7.98 6.02
N LEU A 54 -1.83 -9.29 6.28
CA LEU A 54 -2.92 -9.91 7.04
C LEU A 54 -2.54 -10.06 8.52
N GLY A 55 -3.51 -9.87 9.40
CA GLY A 55 -3.35 -10.09 10.84
C GLY A 55 -4.47 -10.91 11.48
N ILE A 56 -5.28 -11.58 10.67
CA ILE A 56 -6.42 -12.41 11.10
C ILE A 56 -6.28 -13.86 10.60
N GLY A 57 -7.15 -14.73 11.09
CA GLY A 57 -7.22 -16.13 10.66
C GLY A 57 -5.89 -16.83 10.97
N PRO A 58 -5.24 -17.48 9.99
CA PRO A 58 -3.98 -18.14 10.26
C PRO A 58 -2.92 -17.16 10.75
N PHE A 59 -2.96 -15.86 10.43
CA PHE A 59 -1.94 -14.88 10.80
C PHE A 59 -2.17 -14.18 12.15
N GLU A 60 -3.22 -14.55 12.87
CA GLU A 60 -3.53 -13.96 14.19
C GLU A 60 -2.36 -14.14 15.16
N GLY A 61 -2.01 -13.07 15.89
CA GLY A 61 -0.87 -13.06 16.81
C GLY A 61 0.52 -13.08 16.15
N ARG A 62 0.62 -13.11 14.81
CA ARG A 62 1.90 -13.26 14.09
C ARG A 62 2.35 -11.99 13.34
N ARG A 63 1.91 -10.81 13.76
CA ARG A 63 2.20 -9.52 13.08
C ARG A 63 3.69 -9.30 12.79
N LYS A 64 4.58 -9.65 13.74
CA LYS A 64 6.02 -9.52 13.54
C LYS A 64 6.53 -10.43 12.41
N GLN A 65 6.06 -11.68 12.37
CA GLN A 65 6.42 -12.60 11.31
C GLN A 65 5.88 -12.13 9.95
N VAL A 66 4.61 -11.71 9.90
CA VAL A 66 3.99 -11.16 8.67
C VAL A 66 4.78 -9.97 8.14
N PHE A 67 5.23 -9.07 9.02
CA PHE A 67 6.07 -7.94 8.61
C PHE A 67 7.39 -8.40 8.00
N GLU A 68 8.06 -9.38 8.61
CA GLU A 68 9.33 -9.91 8.10
C GLU A 68 9.15 -10.68 6.78
N ASP A 69 8.04 -11.40 6.60
CA ASP A 69 7.72 -12.12 5.36
C ASP A 69 7.32 -11.17 4.21
N TRP A 70 6.67 -10.05 4.54
CA TRP A 70 6.22 -9.03 3.59
C TRP A 70 7.37 -8.19 3.00
N LYS A 71 8.35 -7.84 3.84
CA LYS A 71 9.48 -6.96 3.49
C LYS A 71 10.26 -7.42 2.22
N PRO A 72 10.68 -8.69 2.08
CA PRO A 72 11.39 -9.16 0.89
C PRO A 72 10.60 -8.96 -0.41
N SER A 73 9.30 -9.28 -0.40
CA SER A 73 8.47 -9.13 -1.60
C SER A 73 8.30 -7.66 -1.98
N MET A 74 8.12 -6.75 -1.03
CA MET A 74 8.11 -5.31 -1.32
C MET A 74 9.44 -4.79 -1.82
N SER A 75 10.57 -5.27 -1.28
CA SER A 75 11.90 -4.90 -1.78
C SER A 75 12.12 -5.34 -3.23
N ARG A 76 11.61 -6.51 -3.62
CA ARG A 76 11.68 -6.98 -5.01
C ARG A 76 10.79 -6.15 -5.92
N LEU A 77 9.56 -5.87 -5.51
CA LEU A 77 8.65 -4.99 -6.26
C LEU A 77 9.20 -3.57 -6.41
N ALA A 78 9.96 -3.06 -5.44
CA ALA A 78 10.62 -1.76 -5.54
C ALA A 78 11.67 -1.68 -6.65
N GLN A 79 12.23 -2.82 -7.09
CA GLN A 79 13.16 -2.90 -8.22
C GLN A 79 12.45 -2.75 -9.58
N CYS A 80 11.12 -2.89 -9.61
CA CYS A 80 10.32 -2.66 -10.81
C CYS A 80 9.94 -1.16 -10.88
N GLU A 81 10.51 -0.43 -11.84
CA GLU A 81 10.29 1.01 -11.99
C GLU A 81 8.82 1.36 -12.29
N ASN A 82 8.09 0.45 -12.94
CA ASN A 82 6.68 0.59 -13.26
C ASN A 82 5.72 0.31 -12.09
N VAL A 83 6.24 0.08 -10.87
CA VAL A 83 5.44 -0.23 -9.68
C VAL A 83 5.42 0.93 -8.70
N MET A 84 4.20 1.36 -8.38
CA MET A 84 3.87 2.39 -7.39
C MET A 84 3.17 1.77 -6.17
N VAL A 85 3.09 2.49 -5.05
CA VAL A 85 2.47 1.99 -3.82
C VAL A 85 1.51 3.01 -3.23
N LYS A 86 0.30 2.55 -2.91
CA LYS A 86 -0.62 3.25 -2.04
C LYS A 86 -0.31 2.99 -0.57
N LEU A 87 -0.08 4.07 0.17
CA LEU A 87 0.17 4.10 1.60
C LEU A 87 -1.14 4.36 2.35
N GLY A 88 -1.86 3.28 2.64
CA GLY A 88 -3.15 3.31 3.35
C GLY A 88 -3.69 1.91 3.61
N GLY A 89 -4.91 1.81 4.16
CA GLY A 89 -5.65 0.54 4.28
C GLY A 89 -5.20 -0.42 5.40
N LEU A 90 -4.21 -0.06 6.22
CA LEU A 90 -3.84 -0.90 7.38
C LEU A 90 -4.83 -0.81 8.55
N GLN A 91 -5.82 0.09 8.47
CA GLN A 91 -6.87 0.23 9.46
C GLN A 91 -8.03 -0.74 9.21
N MET A 92 -8.02 -1.49 8.10
CA MET A 92 -8.98 -2.56 7.88
C MET A 92 -8.93 -3.63 8.99
N ALA A 93 -10.08 -4.26 9.25
CA ALA A 93 -10.16 -5.37 10.21
C ALA A 93 -9.22 -6.54 9.87
N ILE A 94 -8.99 -6.78 8.57
CA ILE A 94 -8.15 -7.87 8.07
C ILE A 94 -6.66 -7.72 8.43
N SER A 95 -6.19 -6.49 8.67
CA SER A 95 -4.82 -6.21 9.11
C SER A 95 -4.60 -6.55 10.59
N GLY A 96 -5.67 -6.89 11.33
CA GLY A 96 -5.59 -7.53 12.64
C GLY A 96 -5.09 -6.64 13.76
N PHE A 97 -5.19 -5.31 13.65
CA PHE A 97 -4.84 -4.38 14.74
C PHE A 97 -5.90 -4.33 15.87
N GLY A 98 -7.10 -4.86 15.61
CA GLY A 98 -8.18 -4.97 16.60
C GLY A 98 -8.84 -3.64 16.98
N TRP A 99 -8.52 -2.52 16.31
CA TRP A 99 -9.13 -1.21 16.60
C TRP A 99 -10.65 -1.21 16.48
N HIS A 100 -11.20 -1.88 15.46
CA HIS A 100 -12.63 -2.07 15.27
C HIS A 100 -13.37 -2.78 16.43
N ARG A 101 -12.65 -3.39 17.38
CA ARG A 101 -13.23 -4.07 18.55
C ARG A 101 -13.09 -3.26 19.84
N ARG A 102 -12.44 -2.08 19.79
CA ARG A 102 -12.24 -1.24 20.97
C ARG A 102 -13.49 -0.40 21.22
N ASP A 103 -13.79 -0.14 22.50
CA ASP A 103 -14.86 0.77 22.89
C ASP A 103 -14.61 2.23 22.43
N LYS A 104 -13.33 2.60 22.28
CA LYS A 104 -12.89 3.91 21.80
C LYS A 104 -11.91 3.75 20.63
N PRO A 105 -12.07 4.55 19.55
CA PRO A 105 -11.14 4.52 18.43
C PRO A 105 -9.74 5.01 18.87
N PRO A 106 -8.66 4.55 18.20
CA PRO A 106 -7.30 5.02 18.44
C PRO A 106 -7.16 6.50 18.09
N SER A 107 -6.23 7.20 18.74
CA SER A 107 -5.79 8.53 18.32
C SER A 107 -4.87 8.46 17.09
N SER A 108 -4.57 9.61 16.47
CA SER A 108 -3.61 9.67 15.35
C SER A 108 -2.21 9.24 15.74
N MET A 109 -1.80 9.50 16.99
CA MET A 109 -0.50 9.07 17.53
C MET A 109 -0.46 7.56 17.73
N ASP A 110 -1.53 6.97 18.30
CA ASP A 110 -1.63 5.51 18.50
C ASP A 110 -1.59 4.77 17.15
N LEU A 111 -2.28 5.30 16.14
CA LEU A 111 -2.23 4.76 14.79
C LEU A 111 -0.82 4.87 14.21
N ALA A 112 -0.23 6.06 14.27
CA ALA A 112 1.09 6.31 13.71
C ALA A 112 2.13 5.35 14.32
N GLU A 113 2.20 5.24 15.65
CA GLU A 113 3.13 4.34 16.33
C GLU A 113 2.97 2.88 15.85
N ALA A 114 1.73 2.40 15.74
CA ALA A 114 1.44 1.02 15.38
C ALA A 114 1.79 0.66 13.93
N VAL A 115 1.71 1.61 13.00
CA VAL A 115 1.86 1.33 11.55
C VAL A 115 3.13 1.93 10.93
N ARG A 116 3.82 2.85 11.63
CA ARG A 116 4.95 3.64 11.08
C ARG A 116 5.96 2.80 10.32
N ALA A 117 6.29 1.61 10.81
CA ALA A 117 7.26 0.73 10.19
C ALA A 117 6.88 0.30 8.76
N TYR A 118 5.60 0.04 8.48
CA TYR A 118 5.14 -0.32 7.13
C TYR A 118 5.27 0.84 6.15
N TYR A 119 4.84 2.03 6.57
CA TYR A 119 4.86 3.24 5.75
C TYR A 119 6.29 3.64 5.41
N LEU A 120 7.15 3.74 6.42
CA LEU A 120 8.54 4.14 6.19
C LEU A 120 9.32 3.11 5.40
N TYR A 121 9.04 1.81 5.58
CA TYR A 121 9.68 0.78 4.76
C TYR A 121 9.30 0.92 3.27
N CYS A 122 8.03 1.19 2.97
CA CYS A 122 7.63 1.45 1.59
C CYS A 122 8.33 2.69 1.04
N ILE A 123 8.33 3.80 1.79
CA ILE A 123 8.96 5.05 1.34
C ILE A 123 10.48 4.88 1.16
N GLU A 124 11.16 4.16 2.06
CA GLU A 124 12.59 3.84 1.95
C GLU A 124 12.90 3.04 0.68
N ARG A 125 12.05 2.07 0.31
CA ARG A 125 12.30 1.19 -0.84
C ARG A 125 11.88 1.79 -2.18
N PHE A 126 10.72 2.44 -2.23
CA PHE A 126 10.15 2.93 -3.47
C PHE A 126 10.53 4.38 -3.77
N GLY A 127 10.84 5.16 -2.72
CA GLY A 127 11.00 6.61 -2.80
C GLY A 127 9.66 7.35 -2.77
N VAL A 128 9.70 8.63 -2.42
CA VAL A 128 8.50 9.48 -2.30
C VAL A 128 7.76 9.66 -3.63
N ASP A 129 8.48 9.58 -4.74
CA ASP A 129 7.92 9.73 -6.08
C ASP A 129 7.15 8.51 -6.60
N ARG A 130 7.15 7.41 -5.84
CA ARG A 130 6.40 6.18 -6.15
C ARG A 130 5.50 5.73 -5.00
N CYS A 131 5.36 6.54 -3.95
CA CYS A 131 4.44 6.32 -2.85
C CYS A 131 3.39 7.42 -2.79
N MET A 132 2.13 7.05 -2.53
CA MET A 132 1.02 8.00 -2.41
C MET A 132 0.13 7.64 -1.22
N PHE A 133 -0.15 8.59 -0.34
CA PHE A 133 -1.11 8.38 0.74
C PHE A 133 -2.52 8.18 0.20
N GLU A 134 -3.24 7.24 0.79
CA GLU A 134 -4.65 7.02 0.48
C GLU A 134 -5.43 6.63 1.72
N SER A 135 -6.74 6.87 1.70
CA SER A 135 -7.55 6.78 2.91
C SER A 135 -8.23 5.42 3.10
N ASN A 136 -8.49 4.69 2.01
CA ASN A 136 -9.33 3.51 1.95
C ASN A 136 -10.74 3.74 2.54
N PHE A 137 -11.21 4.98 2.59
CA PHE A 137 -12.56 5.28 3.10
C PHE A 137 -13.61 4.85 2.07
N PRO A 138 -14.73 4.25 2.52
CA PRO A 138 -15.16 4.13 3.92
C PRO A 138 -14.73 2.84 4.64
N VAL A 139 -13.91 1.96 4.05
CA VAL A 139 -13.55 0.66 4.67
C VAL A 139 -12.80 0.86 5.98
N ASP A 140 -11.82 1.76 6.01
CA ASP A 140 -11.02 2.07 7.20
C ASP A 140 -11.81 2.79 8.32
N LYS A 141 -13.02 3.27 7.99
CA LYS A 141 -13.94 3.90 8.97
C LYS A 141 -14.31 2.96 10.11
N VAL A 142 -14.21 1.65 9.90
CA VAL A 142 -14.46 0.63 10.92
C VAL A 142 -13.52 0.77 12.13
N SER A 143 -12.32 1.34 11.93
CA SER A 143 -11.28 1.42 12.95
C SER A 143 -10.97 2.86 13.38
N CYS A 144 -11.14 3.86 12.52
CA CYS A 144 -10.82 5.26 12.84
C CYS A 144 -11.62 6.26 12.00
N SER A 145 -11.65 7.52 12.42
CA SER A 145 -12.24 8.59 11.61
C SER A 145 -11.26 9.13 10.55
N TYR A 146 -11.80 9.77 9.51
CA TYR A 146 -11.01 10.30 8.40
C TYR A 146 -9.94 11.29 8.87
N ASN A 147 -10.31 12.24 9.73
CA ASN A 147 -9.38 13.21 10.31
C ASN A 147 -8.26 12.55 11.12
N VAL A 148 -8.57 11.48 11.85
CA VAL A 148 -7.59 10.75 12.65
C VAL A 148 -6.58 10.05 11.74
N LEU A 149 -7.03 9.42 10.65
CA LEU A 149 -6.17 8.77 9.67
C LEU A 149 -5.23 9.76 8.97
N TRP A 150 -5.74 10.86 8.44
CA TRP A 150 -4.90 11.85 7.76
C TRP A 150 -3.89 12.53 8.69
N ASN A 151 -4.26 12.76 9.95
CA ASN A 151 -3.30 13.24 10.94
C ASN A 151 -2.24 12.18 11.28
N CYS A 152 -2.59 10.89 11.30
CA CYS A 152 -1.61 9.80 11.42
C CYS A 152 -0.58 9.85 10.28
N PHE A 153 -1.01 10.05 9.02
CA PHE A 153 -0.08 10.20 7.89
C PHE A 153 0.88 11.36 8.09
N LYS A 154 0.36 12.55 8.45
CA LYS A 154 1.18 13.74 8.73
C LYS A 154 2.17 13.52 9.87
N THR A 155 1.76 12.78 10.92
CA THR A 155 2.66 12.40 12.02
C THR A 155 3.79 11.49 11.53
N ILE A 156 3.51 10.49 10.69
CA ILE A 156 4.54 9.54 10.20
C ILE A 156 5.64 10.26 9.42
N VAL A 157 5.28 11.24 8.59
CA VAL A 157 6.22 11.99 7.73
C VAL A 157 6.52 13.40 8.25
N HIS A 158 6.38 13.62 9.55
CA HIS A 158 6.57 14.95 10.16
C HIS A 158 7.91 15.59 9.77
N ASP A 159 9.00 14.82 9.79
CA ASP A 159 10.37 15.30 9.56
C ASP A 159 10.78 15.33 8.08
N PHE A 160 9.88 14.97 7.16
CA PHE A 160 10.14 15.02 5.72
C PHE A 160 10.11 16.48 5.24
N SER A 161 10.85 16.77 4.18
CA SER A 161 10.84 18.07 3.51
C SER A 161 9.47 18.39 2.90
N ASP A 162 9.23 19.67 2.61
CA ASP A 162 7.98 20.11 1.99
C ASP A 162 7.78 19.51 0.59
N SER A 163 8.85 19.32 -0.18
CA SER A 163 8.80 18.64 -1.48
C SER A 163 8.41 17.16 -1.33
N GLU A 164 9.00 16.45 -0.37
CA GLU A 164 8.66 15.04 -0.14
C GLU A 164 7.22 14.89 0.35
N LYS A 165 6.75 15.78 1.22
CA LYS A 165 5.35 15.82 1.66
C LYS A 165 4.42 16.06 0.47
N ARG A 166 4.70 17.04 -0.39
CA ARG A 166 3.87 17.29 -1.59
C ARG A 166 3.81 16.09 -2.52
N ALA A 167 4.92 15.40 -2.74
CA ALA A 167 4.96 14.15 -3.51
C ALA A 167 4.00 13.11 -2.92
N LEU A 168 4.15 12.80 -1.63
CA LEU A 168 3.37 11.77 -0.94
C LEU A 168 1.86 12.11 -0.82
N PHE A 169 1.51 13.38 -0.66
CA PHE A 169 0.13 13.83 -0.41
C PHE A 169 -0.65 14.20 -1.68
N GLY A 170 -0.03 14.22 -2.87
CA GLY A 170 -0.75 14.55 -4.10
C GLY A 170 0.03 14.35 -5.39
N GLU A 171 1.23 14.94 -5.51
CA GLU A 171 1.90 15.05 -6.82
C GLU A 171 2.27 13.67 -7.42
N THR A 172 2.59 12.68 -6.58
CA THR A 172 2.83 11.31 -7.05
C THR A 172 1.57 10.68 -7.65
N ALA A 173 0.40 10.92 -7.05
CA ALA A 173 -0.88 10.44 -7.59
C ALA A 173 -1.26 11.17 -8.89
N GLU A 174 -1.06 12.49 -8.95
CA GLU A 174 -1.28 13.31 -10.15
C GLU A 174 -0.48 12.77 -11.34
N ARG A 175 0.82 12.51 -11.15
CA ARG A 175 1.67 11.92 -12.20
C ARG A 175 1.25 10.49 -12.56
N THR A 176 0.94 9.66 -11.56
CA THR A 176 0.59 8.25 -11.76
C THR A 176 -0.70 8.09 -12.57
N TYR A 177 -1.72 8.87 -12.24
CA TYR A 177 -3.05 8.77 -12.86
C TYR A 177 -3.29 9.81 -13.97
N ARG A 178 -2.36 10.75 -14.18
CA ARG A 178 -2.41 11.83 -15.19
C ARG A 178 -3.64 12.74 -15.01
N ILE A 179 -3.79 13.27 -13.81
CA ILE A 179 -4.87 14.20 -13.41
C ILE A 179 -4.34 15.59 -13.11
#